data_AF-A0A2N5WNC5-F1
#
_entry.id   AF-A0A2N5WNC5-F1
#
_cell.length_a   1.000
_cell.length_b   1.000
_cell.length_c   1.000
_cell.angle_alpha   90.00
_cell.angle_beta   90.00
_cell.angle_gamma   90.00
#
_symmetry.space_group_name_H-M   'P 1'
#
loop_
_entity.id
_entity.type
_entity.pdbx_description
1 polymer ?
#
loop_
_entity_poly.entity_id
_entity_poly.type
_entity_poly.pdbx_seq_one_letter_code
_entity_poly.pdbx_strand_id
1 'polypeptide(L)'
;MVGLITAGAVDAHLPLLTRTIQQRHRQVREKDAQRAMAAVPLGARVRINRTAVPQYLRGTTGTVTGFTGRKVEILLDRSHGRCGSCLVRVGPLSVDVLDPG
;
A
#
# COMPACT_ATOMS: atom_id res chain seq x y z
N MET A 1 3.59 -35.45 16.80
CA MET A 1 3.09 -34.08 16.48
C MET A 1 2.17 -34.09 15.26
N VAL A 2 2.58 -34.66 14.11
CA VAL A 2 1.72 -34.81 12.92
C VAL A 2 0.39 -35.53 13.22
N GLY A 3 0.42 -36.60 14.02
CA GLY A 3 -0.78 -37.33 14.44
C GLY A 3 -1.80 -36.52 15.25
N LEU A 4 -1.35 -35.52 16.01
CA LEU A 4 -2.23 -34.63 16.79
C LEU A 4 -2.91 -33.58 15.90
N ILE A 5 -2.21 -33.16 14.83
CA ILE A 5 -2.75 -32.26 13.80
C ILE A 5 -3.83 -32.99 13.00
N THR A 6 -3.55 -34.22 12.55
CA THR A 6 -4.56 -35.01 11.81
C THR A 6 -5.75 -35.43 12.67
N ALA A 7 -5.59 -35.52 13.99
CA ALA A 7 -6.68 -35.83 14.93
C ALA A 7 -7.50 -34.60 15.37
N GLY A 8 -7.21 -33.39 14.85
CA GLY A 8 -7.94 -32.16 15.20
C GLY A 8 -7.74 -31.66 16.64
N ALA A 9 -6.84 -32.29 17.41
CA ALA A 9 -6.58 -31.94 18.81
C ALA A 9 -6.00 -30.52 19.00
N VAL A 10 -5.58 -29.88 17.89
CA VAL A 10 -4.99 -28.54 17.88
C VAL A 10 -5.94 -27.49 17.28
N ASP A 11 -7.12 -27.89 16.80
CA ASP A 11 -8.06 -27.01 16.08
C ASP A 11 -8.55 -25.84 16.93
N ALA A 12 -8.69 -26.06 18.24
CA ALA A 12 -9.03 -25.03 19.20
C ALA A 12 -8.03 -23.86 19.25
N HIS A 13 -6.78 -24.10 18.82
CA HIS A 13 -5.72 -23.08 18.77
C HIS A 13 -5.60 -22.38 17.41
N LEU A 14 -6.25 -22.87 16.35
CA LEU A 14 -6.22 -22.26 15.01
C LEU A 14 -6.70 -20.80 15.00
N PRO A 15 -7.73 -20.39 15.76
CA PRO A 15 -8.13 -18.98 15.83
C PRO A 15 -7.03 -18.09 16.43
N LEU A 16 -6.31 -18.58 17.45
CA LEU A 16 -5.22 -17.84 18.09
C LEU A 16 -4.01 -17.70 17.16
N LEU A 17 -3.66 -18.78 16.45
CA LEU A 17 -2.62 -18.74 15.41
C LEU A 17 -2.99 -17.76 14.30
N THR A 18 -4.24 -17.79 13.82
CA THR A 18 -4.74 -16.88 12.79
C THR A 18 -4.61 -15.42 13.23
N ARG A 19 -5.04 -15.07 14.46
CA ARG A 19 -4.90 -13.72 15.02
C ARG A 19 -3.43 -13.29 15.10
N THR A 20 -2.56 -14.17 15.56
CA THR A 20 -1.13 -13.88 15.69
C THR A 20 -0.48 -13.62 14.32
N ILE A 21 -0.83 -14.43 13.31
CA ILE A 21 -0.37 -14.24 11.92
C ILE A 21 -0.87 -12.92 11.36
N GLN A 22 -2.17 -12.61 11.54
CA GLN A 22 -2.76 -11.34 11.09
C GLN A 22 -2.08 -10.13 11.73
N GLN A 23 -1.78 -10.20 13.03
CA GLN A 23 -1.08 -9.13 13.75
C GLN A 23 0.34 -8.92 13.21
N ARG A 24 1.10 -10.00 12.99
CA ARG A 24 2.43 -9.92 12.39
C ARG A 24 2.38 -9.36 10.97
N HIS A 25 1.45 -9.83 10.15
CA HIS A 25 1.24 -9.30 8.79
C HIS A 25 0.95 -7.80 8.82
N ARG A 26 0.12 -7.33 9.76
CA ARG A 26 -0.15 -5.90 9.94
C ARG A 26 1.10 -5.13 10.32
N GLN A 27 1.88 -5.62 11.30
CA GLN A 27 3.12 -4.95 11.74
C GLN A 27 4.16 -4.85 10.62
N VAL A 28 4.33 -5.90 9.81
CA VAL A 28 5.22 -5.89 8.66
C VAL A 28 4.75 -4.86 7.63
N ARG A 29 3.46 -4.89 7.25
CA ARG A 29 2.90 -3.91 6.30
C ARG A 29 3.01 -2.48 6.79
N GLU A 30 2.86 -2.23 8.08
CA GLU A 30 3.02 -0.89 8.65
C GLU A 30 4.48 -0.41 8.56
N LYS A 31 5.45 -1.28 8.85
CA LYS A 31 6.88 -0.97 8.69
C LYS A 31 7.24 -0.72 7.22
N ASP A 32 6.73 -1.53 6.30
CA ASP A 32 6.98 -1.37 4.87
C ASP A 32 6.37 -0.07 4.35
N ALA A 33 5.15 0.26 4.79
CA ALA A 33 4.50 1.52 4.44
C ALA A 33 5.28 2.75 4.97
N GLN A 34 5.80 2.70 6.19
CA GLN A 34 6.63 3.76 6.75
C GLN A 34 7.94 3.94 5.96
N ARG A 35 8.59 2.83 5.60
CA ARG A 35 9.81 2.85 4.76
C ARG A 35 9.53 3.44 3.38
N ALA A 36 8.44 3.02 2.75
CA ALA A 36 8.03 3.55 1.46
C ALA A 36 7.69 5.05 1.52
N MET A 37 7.02 5.53 2.57
CA MET A 37 6.80 6.98 2.75
C MET A 37 8.10 7.75 2.86
N ALA A 38 9.06 7.26 3.66
CA ALA A 38 10.35 7.92 3.83
C ALA A 38 11.19 7.95 2.54
N ALA A 39 10.97 6.99 1.64
CA ALA A 39 11.67 6.88 0.36
C ALA A 39 11.07 7.73 -0.77
N VAL A 40 9.91 8.36 -0.57
CA VAL A 40 9.24 9.17 -1.59
C VAL A 40 9.52 10.66 -1.32
N PRO A 41 10.27 11.36 -2.18
CA PRO A 41 10.51 12.79 -2.02
C PRO A 41 9.28 13.63 -2.37
N LEU A 42 9.12 14.78 -1.71
CA LEU A 42 8.19 15.83 -2.20
C LEU A 42 8.67 16.34 -3.57
N GLY A 43 7.74 16.57 -4.49
CA GLY A 43 8.03 16.96 -5.87
C GLY A 43 8.49 15.81 -6.77
N ALA A 44 8.66 14.60 -6.24
CA ALA A 44 9.04 13.46 -7.05
C ALA A 44 7.95 13.08 -8.06
N ARG A 45 8.40 12.64 -9.23
CA ARG A 45 7.56 12.02 -10.23
C ARG A 45 7.29 10.59 -9.82
N VAL A 46 6.01 10.21 -9.82
CA VAL A 46 5.59 8.88 -9.40
C VAL A 46 4.61 8.29 -10.39
N ARG A 47 4.57 6.96 -10.43
CA ARG A 47 3.54 6.17 -11.11
C ARG A 47 2.75 5.38 -10.09
N ILE A 48 1.42 5.46 -10.17
CA ILE A 48 0.53 4.64 -9.35
C ILE A 48 0.59 3.19 -9.85
N ASN A 49 1.02 2.28 -9.00
CA ASN A 49 1.28 0.89 -9.37
C ASN A 49 0.03 -0.01 -9.23
N ARG A 50 0.18 -1.30 -9.56
CA ARG A 50 -0.93 -2.27 -9.56
C ARG A 50 -1.56 -2.53 -8.20
N THR A 51 -0.90 -2.20 -7.10
CA THR A 51 -1.43 -2.41 -5.75
C THR A 51 -2.45 -1.33 -5.36
N ALA A 52 -2.54 -0.25 -6.13
CA ALA A 52 -3.45 0.85 -5.88
C ALA A 52 -4.93 0.42 -5.97
N VAL A 53 -5.71 1.02 -5.07
CA VAL A 53 -7.17 0.99 -5.05
C VAL A 53 -7.64 2.44 -4.90
N PRO A 54 -8.56 2.92 -5.76
CA PRO A 54 -9.28 2.20 -6.82
C PRO A 54 -8.43 1.87 -8.06
N GLN A 55 -8.82 0.82 -8.79
CA GLN A 55 -8.01 0.24 -9.89
C GLN A 55 -7.88 1.16 -11.11
N TYR A 56 -8.81 2.10 -11.32
CA TYR A 56 -8.75 3.03 -12.45
C TYR A 56 -7.58 4.02 -12.37
N LEU A 57 -6.93 4.15 -11.21
CA LEU A 57 -5.74 4.97 -11.02
C LEU A 57 -4.44 4.25 -11.41
N ARG A 58 -4.50 2.94 -11.71
CA ARG A 58 -3.29 2.16 -12.02
C ARG A 58 -2.64 2.64 -13.31
N GLY A 59 -1.32 2.73 -13.30
CA GLY A 59 -0.52 3.20 -14.44
C GLY A 59 -0.51 4.72 -14.61
N THR A 60 -1.32 5.46 -13.84
CA THR A 60 -1.35 6.92 -13.90
C THR A 60 -0.11 7.52 -13.27
N THR A 61 0.34 8.64 -13.82
CA THR A 61 1.51 9.37 -13.36
C THR A 61 1.10 10.70 -12.75
N GLY A 62 1.94 11.17 -11.84
CA GLY A 62 1.73 12.45 -11.19
C GLY A 62 2.94 12.86 -10.37
N THR A 63 2.77 14.00 -9.70
CA THR A 63 3.82 14.60 -8.87
C THR A 63 3.38 14.56 -7.42
N VAL A 64 4.28 14.14 -6.54
CA VAL A 64 4.03 14.13 -5.09
C VAL A 64 3.96 15.57 -4.59
N THR A 65 2.80 15.96 -4.06
CA THR A 65 2.59 17.32 -3.53
C THR A 65 2.60 17.37 -2.01
N GLY A 66 2.48 16.23 -1.34
CA GLY A 66 2.36 16.20 0.11
C GLY A 66 2.13 14.81 0.68
N PHE A 67 1.91 14.78 1.99
CA PHE A 67 1.53 13.59 2.73
C PHE A 67 0.40 13.95 3.69
N THR A 68 -0.64 13.12 3.73
CA THR A 68 -1.75 13.26 4.69
C THR A 68 -1.90 11.96 5.46
N GLY A 69 -1.58 11.99 6.75
CA GLY A 69 -1.55 10.80 7.59
C GLY A 69 -0.55 9.77 7.04
N ARG A 70 -1.02 8.57 6.73
CA ARG A 70 -0.22 7.48 6.15
C ARG A 70 -0.39 7.34 4.63
N LYS A 71 -0.71 8.43 3.95
CA LYS A 71 -0.96 8.46 2.50
C LYS A 71 -0.10 9.50 1.81
N VAL A 72 0.29 9.19 0.58
CA VAL A 72 0.99 10.08 -0.33
C VAL A 72 -0.08 10.86 -1.11
N GLU A 73 0.07 12.18 -1.17
CA GLU A 73 -0.76 13.05 -1.99
C GLU A 73 -0.06 13.29 -3.33
N ILE A 74 -0.79 13.02 -4.41
CA ILE A 74 -0.26 13.06 -5.78
C ILE A 74 -1.18 13.91 -6.62
N LEU A 75 -0.62 14.91 -7.28
CA LEU A 75 -1.29 15.63 -8.34
C LEU A 75 -1.09 14.87 -9.66
N LEU A 76 -2.16 14.31 -10.21
CA LEU A 76 -2.11 13.56 -11.46
C LEU A 76 -1.86 14.49 -12.67
N ASP A 77 -1.08 14.03 -13.64
CA ASP A 77 -0.80 14.79 -14.87
C ASP A 77 -2.00 14.90 -15.79
N ARG A 78 -2.84 13.87 -15.78
CA ARG A 78 -4.02 13.76 -16.62
C ARG A 78 -5.25 13.65 -15.76
N SER A 79 -6.26 14.41 -16.13
CA SER A 79 -7.61 14.25 -15.62
C SER A 79 -8.10 12.83 -15.84
N HIS A 80 -8.54 12.16 -14.78
CA HIS A 80 -9.22 10.88 -14.87
C HIS A 80 -10.70 11.09 -14.52
N GLY A 81 -11.59 10.91 -15.50
CA GLY A 81 -13.01 11.21 -15.35
C GLY A 81 -13.32 12.71 -15.32
N ARG A 82 -14.17 13.16 -14.37
CA ARG A 82 -14.67 14.55 -14.30
C ARG A 82 -13.73 15.57 -13.67
N CYS A 83 -12.50 15.18 -13.37
CA CYS A 83 -11.64 15.96 -12.49
C CYS A 83 -10.42 16.44 -13.29
N GLY A 84 -10.42 17.74 -13.63
CA GLY A 84 -9.45 18.40 -14.53
C GLY A 84 -8.01 18.41 -14.00
N SER A 85 -7.83 18.43 -12.68
CA SER A 85 -6.57 18.22 -11.96
C SER A 85 -6.86 17.49 -10.65
N CYS A 86 -6.55 16.20 -10.59
CA CYS A 86 -6.93 15.39 -9.44
C CYS A 86 -5.79 15.23 -8.46
N LEU A 87 -5.97 15.81 -7.27
CA LEU A 87 -5.23 15.41 -6.10
C LEU A 87 -5.78 14.06 -5.62
N VAL A 88 -4.96 13.02 -5.65
CA VAL A 88 -5.32 11.69 -5.15
C VAL A 88 -4.47 11.31 -3.95
N ARG A 89 -5.07 10.55 -3.04
CA ARG A 89 -4.43 10.06 -1.82
C ARG A 89 -4.33 8.55 -1.88
N VAL A 90 -3.11 8.04 -2.04
CA VAL A 90 -2.86 6.60 -2.15
C VAL A 90 -1.92 6.11 -1.06
N GLY A 91 -1.94 4.80 -0.83
CA GLY A 91 -0.98 4.18 0.09
C GLY A 91 0.45 4.30 -0.46
N PRO A 92 1.46 4.38 0.42
CA PRO A 92 2.85 4.54 0.01
C PRO A 92 3.42 3.33 -0.77
N LEU A 93 2.84 2.14 -0.58
CA LEU A 93 3.20 0.95 -1.36
C LEU A 93 2.53 0.92 -2.75
N SER A 94 1.65 1.88 -3.02
CA SER A 94 0.89 1.99 -4.27
C SER A 94 1.50 2.96 -5.27
N VAL A 95 2.72 3.43 -5.01
CA VAL A 95 3.49 4.33 -5.88
C VAL A 95 4.86 3.76 -6.16
N ASP A 96 5.30 3.92 -7.39
CA ASP A 96 6.69 3.72 -7.81
C ASP A 96 7.27 5.11 -8.10
N VAL A 97 8.40 5.46 -7.49
CA VAL A 97 9.14 6.68 -7.86
C VAL A 97 9.75 6.46 -9.24
N LEU A 98 9.53 7.43 -10.14
CA LEU A 98 10.13 7.45 -11.45
C LEU A 98 11.44 8.23 -11.32
N ASP A 99 12.57 7.57 -11.58
CA ASP A 99 13.86 8.26 -11.58
C ASP A 99 13.85 9.40 -12.62
N PRO A 100 14.46 10.55 -12.29
CA PRO A 100 14.84 11.51 -13.31
C PRO A 100 15.96 10.84 -14.12
N GLY A 101 15.64 10.37 -15.32
CA GLY A 101 16.65 9.89 -16.27
C GLY A 101 17.69 10.96 -16.58
#